data_AF-A0A9P0P680-F1
#
_entry.id   AF-A0A9P0P680-F1
#
_cell.length_a   1.000
_cell.length_b   1.000
_cell.length_c   1.000
_cell.angle_alpha   90.00
_cell.angle_beta   90.00
_cell.angle_gamma   90.00
#
_symmetry.space_group_name_H-M   'P 1'
#
loop_
_entity.id
_entity.type
_entity.pdbx_description
1 polymer ?
#
loop_
_entity_poly.entity_id
_entity_poly.type
_entity_poly.pdbx_seq_one_letter_code
_entity_poly.pdbx_strand_id
1 'polypeptide(L)'
;MGGKLVETCSKDCLFTAEYHSGQLALRDRNGQYLSPIGSKAVLKTRSNTVTKDELFSLEDSLPQASFVAALNARFVSVKQGVDVTANQEEISDHETFQLEFDWTTKRWYIRTMQDRYWTLETGGGIQASGDKRSSNALFGLTWQSDGSVAFRANNGRYVITKRSGHLYATSDTIDETCKYYFYLVNRPILVLKCEQGFVGYKSASSPKLECNKATYETIQVERGDKGVVYFKGQNNKYWHADSECITADSDTPEGFYLELREPTRLCIKTINGNYLVASKNGCFRIGDSNIESATQWEY
;
A
#
# COMPACT_ATOMS: atom_id res chain seq x y z
N MET A 1 23.72 19.11 -9.59
CA MET A 1 23.89 17.81 -10.28
C MET A 1 22.81 17.63 -11.35
N GLY A 2 23.03 16.78 -12.36
CA GLY A 2 22.23 16.76 -13.60
C GLY A 2 20.80 16.21 -13.54
N GLY A 3 20.26 15.85 -12.36
CA GLY A 3 18.93 15.23 -12.22
C GLY A 3 18.87 13.76 -12.66
N LYS A 4 20.03 13.09 -12.76
CA LYS A 4 20.14 11.69 -13.16
C LYS A 4 19.92 10.78 -11.95
N LEU A 5 19.07 9.76 -12.11
CA LEU A 5 18.91 8.68 -11.12
C LEU A 5 20.09 7.69 -11.21
N VAL A 6 20.54 7.21 -10.05
CA VAL A 6 21.68 6.29 -9.91
C VAL A 6 21.29 5.12 -9.01
N GLU A 7 21.92 3.97 -9.22
CA GLU A 7 21.63 2.74 -8.46
C GLU A 7 22.16 2.78 -7.02
N THR A 8 23.30 3.43 -6.80
CA THR A 8 23.95 3.51 -5.49
C THR A 8 23.89 4.92 -4.93
N CYS A 9 23.55 5.02 -3.64
CA CYS A 9 23.57 6.30 -2.94
C CYS A 9 25.02 6.77 -2.80
N SER A 10 25.31 7.95 -3.35
CA SER A 10 26.61 8.62 -3.23
C SER A 10 26.45 9.92 -2.46
N LYS A 11 27.55 10.62 -2.16
CA LYS A 11 27.52 11.95 -1.53
C LYS A 11 26.69 12.96 -2.33
N ASP A 12 26.53 12.72 -3.63
CA ASP A 12 25.78 13.57 -4.53
C ASP A 12 24.26 13.30 -4.45
N CYS A 13 23.83 12.19 -3.83
CA CYS A 13 22.42 11.88 -3.61
C CYS A 13 21.88 12.47 -2.29
N LEU A 14 22.75 13.05 -1.46
CA LEU A 14 22.40 13.52 -0.12
C LEU A 14 21.92 14.96 -0.15
N PHE A 15 20.80 15.19 0.54
CA PHE A 15 20.19 16.51 0.70
C PHE A 15 20.02 16.84 2.19
N THR A 16 20.18 18.12 2.52
CA THR A 16 19.69 18.69 3.77
C THR A 16 18.27 19.21 3.53
N ALA A 17 17.35 18.83 4.42
CA ALA A 17 16.00 19.36 4.46
C ALA A 17 16.00 20.71 5.20
N GLU A 18 15.47 21.75 4.55
CA GLU A 18 15.24 23.07 5.16
C GLU A 18 13.73 23.38 5.13
N TYR A 19 13.17 23.81 6.26
CA TYR A 19 11.75 24.13 6.37
C TYR A 19 11.51 25.63 6.29
N HIS A 20 10.62 26.04 5.38
CA HIS A 20 10.25 27.44 5.13
C HIS A 20 8.74 27.55 5.17
N SER A 21 8.18 28.14 6.23
CA SER A 21 6.73 28.36 6.38
C SER A 21 5.87 27.12 6.15
N GLY A 22 6.35 25.94 6.60
CA GLY A 22 5.65 24.66 6.44
C GLY A 22 5.92 23.93 5.13
N GLN A 23 6.71 24.52 4.22
CA GLN A 23 7.17 23.87 2.98
C GLN A 23 8.60 23.37 3.12
N LEU A 24 8.95 22.36 2.34
CA LEU A 24 10.27 21.74 2.30
C LEU A 24 11.10 22.31 1.16
N ALA A 25 12.35 22.69 1.44
CA ALA A 25 13.40 22.91 0.46
C ALA A 25 14.49 21.85 0.64
N LEU A 26 15.06 21.36 -0.47
CA LEU A 26 16.09 20.31 -0.48
C LEU A 26 17.40 20.88 -1.00
N ARG A 27 18.42 20.95 -0.14
CA ARG A 27 19.73 21.54 -0.43
C ARG A 27 20.80 20.46 -0.61
N ASP A 28 21.51 20.49 -1.74
CA ASP A 28 22.62 19.56 -1.99
C ASP A 28 23.92 19.97 -1.25
N ARG A 29 24.92 19.10 -1.33
CA ARG A 29 26.25 19.30 -0.74
C ARG A 29 27.01 20.54 -1.25
N ASN A 30 26.65 21.09 -2.41
CA ASN A 30 27.26 22.31 -2.97
C ASN A 30 26.49 23.56 -2.54
N GLY A 31 25.46 23.39 -1.70
CA GLY A 31 24.61 24.45 -1.21
C GLY A 31 23.52 24.87 -2.19
N GLN A 32 23.26 24.09 -3.25
CA GLN A 32 22.25 24.40 -4.26
C GLN A 32 20.93 23.70 -3.96
N TYR A 33 19.81 24.33 -4.31
CA TYR A 33 18.46 23.85 -4.03
C TYR A 33 17.84 23.14 -5.23
N LEU A 34 17.06 22.10 -4.93
CA LEU A 34 16.28 21.31 -5.88
C LEU A 34 15.07 22.10 -6.37
N SER A 35 14.87 22.15 -7.69
CA SER A 35 13.66 22.73 -8.30
C SER A 35 13.34 22.03 -9.63
N PRO A 36 12.08 22.10 -10.11
CA PRO A 36 11.70 21.60 -11.43
C PRO A 36 12.25 22.52 -12.52
N ILE A 37 12.99 21.96 -13.49
CA ILE A 37 13.65 22.76 -14.54
C ILE A 37 13.25 22.30 -15.95
N GLY A 38 12.92 23.28 -16.79
CA GLY A 38 12.60 23.10 -18.21
C GLY A 38 11.17 22.62 -18.46
N SER A 39 10.82 22.43 -19.73
CA SER A 39 9.45 22.07 -20.15
C SER A 39 8.97 20.70 -19.65
N LYS A 40 9.88 19.83 -19.22
CA LYS A 40 9.58 18.52 -18.61
C LYS A 40 9.65 18.53 -17.07
N ALA A 41 9.84 19.69 -16.46
CA ALA A 41 9.95 19.83 -15.00
C ALA A 41 10.96 18.86 -14.34
N VAL A 42 12.12 18.67 -14.97
CA VAL A 42 13.14 17.74 -14.44
C VAL A 42 13.66 18.28 -13.12
N LEU A 43 13.49 17.52 -12.04
CA LEU A 43 13.99 17.87 -10.71
C LEU A 43 15.52 17.79 -10.71
N LYS A 44 16.19 18.92 -10.51
CA LYS A 44 17.65 19.00 -10.35
C LYS A 44 18.06 20.22 -9.56
N THR A 45 19.27 20.20 -8.99
CA THR A 45 19.78 21.34 -8.23
C THR A 45 20.42 22.38 -9.13
N ARG A 46 20.12 23.67 -8.88
CA ARG A 46 20.68 24.80 -9.64
C ARG A 46 20.77 26.09 -8.83
N SER A 47 19.73 26.40 -8.06
CA SER A 47 19.57 27.69 -7.40
C SER A 47 20.40 27.77 -6.12
N ASN A 48 21.02 28.92 -5.82
CA ASN A 48 21.74 29.14 -4.55
C ASN A 48 20.87 29.78 -3.47
N THR A 49 19.61 30.05 -3.78
CA THR A 49 18.62 30.73 -2.92
C THR A 49 17.30 30.00 -3.02
N VAL A 50 16.54 29.98 -1.92
CA VAL A 50 15.18 29.44 -1.90
C VAL A 50 14.21 30.49 -2.42
N THR A 51 13.53 30.17 -3.52
CA THR A 51 12.36 30.92 -4.01
C THR A 51 11.15 29.99 -4.05
N LYS A 52 10.02 30.43 -4.61
CA LYS A 52 8.81 29.58 -4.72
C LYS A 52 9.05 28.28 -5.50
N ASP A 53 9.99 28.28 -6.44
CA ASP A 53 10.27 27.11 -7.29
C ASP A 53 11.03 26.00 -6.55
N GLU A 54 11.66 26.32 -5.41
CA GLU A 54 12.40 25.38 -4.56
C GLU A 54 11.59 24.83 -3.38
N LEU A 55 10.32 25.24 -3.26
CA LEU A 55 9.45 24.90 -2.13
C LEU A 55 8.46 23.79 -2.53
N PHE A 56 8.51 22.69 -1.79
CA PHE A 56 7.65 21.53 -1.97
C PHE A 56 6.68 21.37 -0.79
N SER A 57 5.43 21.04 -1.07
CA SER A 57 4.52 20.49 -0.06
C SER A 57 4.78 18.99 0.08
N LEU A 58 4.72 18.50 1.33
CA LEU A 58 4.69 17.07 1.60
C LEU A 58 3.25 16.65 1.83
N GLU A 59 2.81 15.63 1.12
CA GLU A 59 1.48 15.04 1.23
C GLU A 59 1.62 13.54 1.47
N ASP A 60 0.69 12.97 2.24
CA ASP A 60 0.66 11.54 2.46
C ASP A 60 0.35 10.82 1.14
N SER A 61 1.19 9.84 0.80
CA SER A 61 0.97 8.98 -0.36
C SER A 61 -0.15 7.98 -0.06
N LEU A 62 -1.37 8.30 -0.49
CA LEU A 62 -2.54 7.44 -0.27
C LEU A 62 -2.34 6.03 -0.87
N PRO A 63 -2.94 4.99 -0.28
CA PRO A 63 -2.85 3.63 -0.80
C PRO A 63 -3.42 3.55 -2.21
N GLN A 64 -2.63 3.01 -3.13
CA GLN A 64 -3.12 2.57 -4.43
C GLN A 64 -3.11 1.06 -4.46
N ALA A 65 -4.23 0.48 -4.86
CA ALA A 65 -4.47 -0.94 -4.76
C ALA A 65 -4.93 -1.54 -6.08
N SER A 66 -4.63 -2.83 -6.24
CA SER A 66 -5.23 -3.68 -7.25
C SER A 66 -5.86 -4.90 -6.58
N PHE A 67 -6.87 -5.48 -7.23
CA PHE A 67 -7.67 -6.56 -6.68
C PHE A 67 -7.80 -7.71 -7.69
N VAL A 68 -7.55 -8.94 -7.26
CA VAL A 68 -7.76 -10.15 -8.08
C VAL A 68 -9.00 -10.87 -7.57
N ALA A 69 -9.98 -11.12 -8.44
CA ALA A 69 -11.16 -11.89 -8.06
C ALA A 69 -10.79 -13.37 -7.87
N ALA A 70 -11.20 -13.95 -6.73
CA ALA A 70 -10.92 -15.36 -6.43
C ALA A 70 -11.60 -16.31 -7.43
N LEU A 71 -12.79 -15.94 -7.92
CA LEU A 71 -13.60 -16.76 -8.84
C LEU A 71 -12.88 -17.13 -10.14
N ASN A 72 -12.11 -16.21 -10.73
CA ASN A 72 -11.54 -16.38 -12.07
C ASN A 72 -10.07 -15.98 -12.18
N ALA A 73 -9.43 -15.59 -11.07
CA ALA A 73 -8.05 -15.12 -11.00
C ALA A 73 -7.74 -13.95 -11.96
N ARG A 74 -8.73 -13.09 -12.21
CA ARG A 74 -8.57 -11.87 -13.03
C ARG A 74 -8.53 -10.62 -12.18
N PHE A 75 -7.76 -9.64 -12.64
CA PHE A 75 -7.71 -8.31 -12.04
C PHE A 75 -8.99 -7.53 -12.32
N VAL A 76 -9.49 -6.86 -11.28
CA VAL A 76 -10.59 -5.91 -11.35
C VAL A 76 -10.14 -4.67 -12.11
N SER A 77 -10.97 -4.22 -13.04
CA SER A 77 -10.62 -3.29 -14.10
C SER A 77 -11.79 -2.40 -14.49
N VAL A 78 -11.45 -1.18 -14.93
CA VAL A 78 -12.36 -0.23 -15.59
C VAL A 78 -12.05 -0.03 -17.08
N LYS A 79 -11.27 -0.94 -17.67
CA LYS A 79 -10.80 -0.83 -19.07
C LYS A 79 -11.91 -1.00 -20.10
N GLN A 80 -12.95 -1.79 -19.79
CA GLN A 80 -14.01 -2.16 -20.74
C GLN A 80 -15.19 -1.17 -20.76
N GLY A 81 -15.09 -0.05 -20.04
CA GLY A 81 -16.12 0.98 -19.99
C GLY A 81 -16.47 1.35 -18.55
N VAL A 82 -17.73 1.70 -18.35
CA VAL A 82 -18.22 2.22 -17.06
C VAL A 82 -18.42 1.11 -16.03
N ASP A 83 -18.77 -0.12 -16.45
CA ASP A 83 -18.92 -1.23 -15.52
C ASP A 83 -17.56 -1.72 -14.99
N VAL A 84 -17.49 -1.97 -13.68
CA VAL A 84 -16.31 -2.57 -13.07
C VAL A 84 -16.33 -4.08 -13.31
N THR A 85 -15.23 -4.63 -13.85
CA THR A 85 -15.14 -6.04 -14.24
C THR A 85 -13.83 -6.69 -13.83
N ALA A 86 -13.84 -7.96 -13.42
CA ALA A 86 -12.65 -8.77 -13.19
C ALA A 86 -12.32 -9.61 -14.43
N ASN A 87 -11.58 -9.03 -15.38
CA ASN A 87 -11.33 -9.64 -16.70
C ASN A 87 -9.86 -9.53 -17.19
N GLN A 88 -8.98 -8.80 -16.50
CA GLN A 88 -7.60 -8.58 -16.95
C GLN A 88 -6.59 -9.54 -16.33
N GLU A 89 -5.44 -9.73 -16.99
CA GLU A 89 -4.33 -10.60 -16.54
C GLU A 89 -3.18 -9.82 -15.91
N GLU A 90 -3.11 -8.52 -16.16
CA GLU A 90 -2.02 -7.65 -15.73
C GLU A 90 -2.57 -6.39 -15.06
N ILE A 91 -1.72 -5.74 -14.26
CA ILE A 91 -2.04 -4.48 -13.61
C ILE A 91 -1.52 -3.33 -14.47
N SER A 92 -2.43 -2.52 -14.98
CA SER A 92 -2.15 -1.19 -15.54
C SER A 92 -2.83 -0.09 -14.70
N ASP A 93 -2.85 1.14 -15.21
CA ASP A 93 -3.59 2.25 -14.59
C ASP A 93 -5.10 1.96 -14.47
N HIS A 94 -5.65 1.09 -15.32
CA HIS A 94 -7.07 0.71 -15.29
C HIS A 94 -7.41 -0.33 -14.20
N GLU A 95 -6.41 -1.00 -13.63
CA GLU A 95 -6.54 -1.98 -12.54
C GLU A 95 -5.94 -1.44 -11.23
N THR A 96 -5.54 -0.18 -11.23
CA THR A 96 -4.97 0.54 -10.10
C THR A 96 -5.97 1.56 -9.59
N PHE A 97 -6.35 1.43 -8.33
CA PHE A 97 -7.35 2.28 -7.70
C PHE A 97 -6.77 2.97 -6.46
N GLN A 98 -6.95 4.28 -6.35
CA GLN A 98 -6.62 5.01 -5.14
C GLN A 98 -7.72 4.80 -4.09
N LEU A 99 -7.33 4.36 -2.90
CA LEU A 99 -8.23 4.11 -1.78
C LEU A 99 -8.25 5.32 -0.85
N GLU A 100 -9.42 5.95 -0.71
CA GLU A 100 -9.60 7.15 0.10
C GLU A 100 -10.51 6.84 1.28
N PHE A 101 -9.99 6.95 2.49
CA PHE A 101 -10.73 6.60 3.69
C PHE A 101 -11.66 7.73 4.14
N ASP A 102 -12.88 7.37 4.50
CA ASP A 102 -13.85 8.25 5.11
C ASP A 102 -13.84 8.06 6.64
N TRP A 103 -13.29 9.03 7.36
CA TRP A 103 -13.12 8.95 8.81
C TRP A 103 -14.44 8.87 9.60
N THR A 104 -15.54 9.36 9.02
CA THR A 104 -16.88 9.36 9.62
C THR A 104 -17.50 7.97 9.57
N THR A 105 -17.48 7.31 8.42
CA THR A 105 -18.13 6.01 8.22
C THR A 105 -17.18 4.82 8.36
N LYS A 106 -15.87 5.06 8.43
CA LYS A 106 -14.80 4.04 8.43
C LYS A 106 -14.87 3.12 7.20
N ARG A 107 -15.24 3.70 6.05
CA ARG A 107 -15.35 3.04 4.75
C ARG A 107 -14.45 3.72 3.74
N TRP A 108 -14.32 3.12 2.56
CA TRP A 108 -13.39 3.53 1.52
C TRP A 108 -14.13 3.98 0.27
N TYR A 109 -13.69 5.09 -0.31
CA TYR A 109 -13.91 5.38 -1.71
C TYR A 109 -12.83 4.69 -2.54
N ILE A 110 -13.21 4.14 -3.70
CA ILE A 110 -12.30 3.48 -4.63
C ILE A 110 -12.26 4.32 -5.90
N ARG A 111 -11.18 5.10 -6.06
CA ARG A 111 -11.03 6.11 -7.13
C ARG A 111 -10.16 5.57 -8.27
N THR A 112 -10.59 5.79 -9.51
CA THR A 112 -9.89 5.37 -10.73
C THR A 112 -8.89 6.43 -11.20
N MET A 113 -8.05 6.07 -12.18
CA MET A 113 -7.16 7.01 -12.88
C MET A 113 -7.89 8.18 -13.59
N GLN A 114 -9.19 8.06 -13.83
CA GLN A 114 -10.01 9.07 -14.51
C GLN A 114 -10.76 9.99 -13.53
N ASP A 115 -10.32 10.03 -12.27
CA ASP A 115 -10.96 10.77 -11.18
C ASP A 115 -12.44 10.38 -10.97
N ARG A 116 -12.79 9.13 -11.30
CA ARG A 116 -14.12 8.56 -11.04
C ARG A 116 -14.09 7.63 -9.85
N TYR A 117 -15.21 7.51 -9.16
CA TYR A 117 -15.37 6.60 -8.04
C TYR A 117 -16.19 5.38 -8.45
N TRP A 118 -15.85 4.24 -7.86
CA TRP A 118 -16.76 3.10 -7.85
C TRP A 118 -18.08 3.53 -7.19
N THR A 119 -19.21 3.15 -7.77
CA THR A 119 -20.55 3.45 -7.29
C THR A 119 -21.43 2.21 -7.37
N LEU A 120 -22.23 2.02 -6.33
CA LEU A 120 -23.35 1.10 -6.33
C LEU A 120 -24.50 1.70 -7.13
N GLU A 121 -24.90 1.00 -8.19
CA GLU A 121 -25.99 1.42 -9.08
C GLU A 121 -27.31 0.69 -8.80
N THR A 122 -28.39 1.20 -9.39
CA THR A 122 -29.70 0.55 -9.36
C THR A 122 -29.61 -0.87 -9.91
N GLY A 123 -30.15 -1.85 -9.18
CA GLY A 123 -30.02 -3.27 -9.53
C GLY A 123 -28.74 -3.94 -9.02
N GLY A 124 -27.88 -3.20 -8.31
CA GLY A 124 -26.72 -3.73 -7.59
C GLY A 124 -25.42 -3.78 -8.39
N GLY A 125 -25.39 -3.33 -9.64
CA GLY A 125 -24.16 -3.26 -10.43
C GLY A 125 -23.15 -2.30 -9.82
N ILE A 126 -21.85 -2.60 -9.96
CA ILE A 126 -20.78 -1.69 -9.57
C ILE A 126 -20.20 -1.03 -10.82
N GLN A 127 -20.24 0.30 -10.86
CA GLN A 127 -19.78 1.12 -11.97
C GLN A 127 -18.71 2.11 -11.51
N ALA A 128 -17.90 2.64 -12.43
CA ALA A 128 -16.91 3.68 -12.19
C ALA A 128 -17.34 5.01 -12.85
N SER A 129 -18.57 5.44 -12.58
CA SER A 129 -19.19 6.64 -13.17
C SER A 129 -19.18 7.86 -12.24
N GLY A 130 -19.04 7.66 -10.93
CA GLY A 130 -19.20 8.70 -9.92
C GLY A 130 -18.18 9.83 -10.07
N ASP A 131 -18.63 11.05 -10.34
CA ASP A 131 -17.80 12.27 -10.40
C ASP A 131 -17.60 12.93 -9.03
N LYS A 132 -18.36 12.49 -8.02
CA LYS A 132 -18.35 13.05 -6.67
C LYS A 132 -18.48 11.94 -5.64
N ARG A 133 -17.99 12.23 -4.44
CA ARG A 133 -18.20 11.39 -3.26
C ARG A 133 -19.69 11.32 -2.93
N SER A 134 -20.18 10.10 -2.71
CA SER A 134 -21.57 9.83 -2.32
C SER A 134 -21.63 8.59 -1.42
N SER A 135 -22.77 8.38 -0.76
CA SER A 135 -22.98 7.19 0.06
C SER A 135 -22.88 5.89 -0.75
N ASN A 136 -23.29 5.91 -2.02
CA ASN A 136 -23.18 4.76 -2.92
C ASN A 136 -21.75 4.51 -3.41
N ALA A 137 -20.82 5.45 -3.20
CA ALA A 137 -19.40 5.26 -3.50
C ALA A 137 -18.57 4.73 -2.32
N LEU A 138 -19.21 4.46 -1.19
CA LEU A 138 -18.55 3.96 0.03
C LEU A 138 -18.66 2.44 0.14
N PHE A 139 -17.50 1.80 0.30
CA PHE A 139 -17.36 0.36 0.46
C PHE A 139 -16.65 0.05 1.78
N GLY A 140 -17.23 -0.87 2.56
CA GLY A 140 -16.52 -1.49 3.67
C GLY A 140 -15.58 -2.58 3.15
N LEU A 141 -14.39 -2.69 3.74
CA LEU A 141 -13.48 -3.81 3.49
C LEU A 141 -13.60 -4.83 4.61
N THR A 142 -13.96 -6.06 4.28
CA THR A 142 -14.11 -7.15 5.23
C THR A 142 -13.04 -8.20 4.96
N TRP A 143 -11.95 -8.13 5.72
CA TRP A 143 -10.82 -9.04 5.63
C TRP A 143 -11.15 -10.43 6.17
N GLN A 144 -10.73 -11.47 5.47
CA GLN A 144 -11.00 -12.88 5.77
C GLN A 144 -9.77 -13.57 6.39
N SER A 145 -9.95 -14.76 6.94
CA SER A 145 -8.85 -15.55 7.50
C SER A 145 -7.85 -16.02 6.45
N ASP A 146 -8.31 -16.25 5.21
CA ASP A 146 -7.52 -16.74 4.08
C ASP A 146 -6.76 -15.64 3.31
N GLY A 147 -6.71 -14.41 3.84
CA GLY A 147 -6.04 -13.27 3.21
C GLY A 147 -6.86 -12.54 2.15
N SER A 148 -8.05 -13.05 1.80
CA SER A 148 -8.96 -12.36 0.90
C SER A 148 -9.70 -11.20 1.60
N VAL A 149 -10.25 -10.30 0.80
CA VAL A 149 -11.11 -9.20 1.21
C VAL A 149 -12.42 -9.26 0.44
N ALA A 150 -13.53 -9.01 1.14
CA ALA A 150 -14.83 -8.78 0.53
C ALA A 150 -15.21 -7.30 0.64
N PHE A 151 -15.85 -6.76 -0.39
CA PHE A 151 -16.39 -5.40 -0.37
C PHE A 151 -17.85 -5.42 0.08
N ARG A 152 -18.20 -4.62 1.08
CA ARG A 152 -19.58 -4.41 1.50
C ARG A 152 -20.08 -3.06 0.99
N ALA A 153 -21.05 -3.08 0.09
CA ALA A 153 -21.61 -1.88 -0.52
C ALA A 153 -22.68 -1.21 0.36
N ASN A 154 -23.17 -0.04 -0.06
CA ASN A 154 -24.09 0.78 0.72
C ASN A 154 -25.50 0.17 0.89
N ASN A 155 -25.91 -0.78 0.03
CA ASN A 155 -27.12 -1.58 0.23
C ASN A 155 -26.97 -2.69 1.28
N GLY A 156 -25.81 -2.76 1.97
CA GLY A 156 -25.52 -3.74 3.01
C GLY A 156 -25.02 -5.09 2.49
N ARG A 157 -25.00 -5.30 1.17
CA ARG A 157 -24.61 -6.55 0.50
C ARG A 157 -23.14 -6.59 0.09
N TYR A 158 -22.62 -7.79 -0.08
CA TYR A 158 -21.28 -8.04 -0.58
C TYR A 158 -21.22 -8.04 -2.10
N VAL A 159 -20.13 -7.51 -2.64
CA VAL A 159 -19.84 -7.42 -4.07
C VAL A 159 -19.33 -8.76 -4.60
N ILE A 160 -20.13 -9.43 -5.43
CA ILE A 160 -19.76 -10.65 -6.14
C ILE A 160 -19.11 -10.34 -7.49
N THR A 161 -18.25 -11.24 -7.94
CA THR A 161 -17.85 -11.34 -9.35
C THR A 161 -18.78 -12.33 -10.05
N LYS A 162 -19.47 -11.92 -11.12
CA LYS A 162 -20.24 -12.84 -11.98
C LYS A 162 -19.31 -13.63 -12.89
N ARG A 163 -19.81 -14.74 -13.48
CA ARG A 163 -19.03 -15.50 -14.50
C ARG A 163 -18.58 -14.67 -15.69
N SER A 164 -19.32 -13.60 -16.00
CA SER A 164 -18.98 -12.61 -17.04
C SER A 164 -17.91 -11.60 -16.61
N GLY A 165 -17.40 -11.69 -15.38
CA GLY A 165 -16.45 -10.74 -14.79
C GLY A 165 -17.09 -9.52 -14.14
N HIS A 166 -18.32 -9.14 -14.48
CA HIS A 166 -19.00 -7.98 -13.88
C HIS A 166 -19.19 -8.08 -12.37
N LEU A 167 -18.98 -6.96 -11.67
CA LEU A 167 -19.14 -6.85 -10.23
C LEU A 167 -20.55 -6.39 -9.83
N TYR A 168 -21.16 -7.06 -8.85
CA TYR A 168 -22.52 -6.77 -8.37
C TYR A 168 -22.64 -6.93 -6.84
N ALA A 169 -23.20 -5.96 -6.13
CA ALA A 169 -23.50 -6.05 -4.70
C ALA A 169 -24.83 -6.77 -4.44
N THR A 170 -24.83 -8.09 -4.57
CA THR A 170 -26.06 -8.91 -4.48
C THR A 170 -26.03 -10.00 -3.42
N SER A 171 -24.88 -10.28 -2.78
CA SER A 171 -24.79 -11.36 -1.80
C SER A 171 -24.98 -10.87 -0.37
N ASP A 172 -25.70 -11.62 0.46
CA ASP A 172 -25.84 -11.33 1.90
C ASP A 172 -24.78 -12.06 2.74
N THR A 173 -24.09 -13.05 2.17
CA THR A 173 -23.02 -13.84 2.79
C THR A 173 -21.74 -13.80 1.97
N ILE A 174 -20.59 -14.00 2.61
CA ILE A 174 -19.29 -14.07 1.91
C ILE A 174 -19.07 -15.50 1.44
N ASP A 175 -19.10 -15.70 0.13
CA ASP A 175 -18.70 -16.93 -0.55
C ASP A 175 -17.49 -16.66 -1.47
N GLU A 176 -17.07 -17.67 -2.24
CA GLU A 176 -15.92 -17.55 -3.15
C GLU A 176 -16.09 -16.44 -4.20
N THR A 177 -17.33 -16.12 -4.61
CA THR A 177 -17.59 -15.06 -5.58
C THR A 177 -17.42 -13.66 -4.99
N CYS A 178 -17.50 -13.53 -3.66
CA CYS A 178 -17.32 -12.28 -2.92
C CYS A 178 -15.85 -11.97 -2.61
N LYS A 179 -14.94 -12.92 -2.84
CA LYS A 179 -13.54 -12.80 -2.41
C LYS A 179 -12.66 -12.17 -3.48
N TYR A 180 -11.83 -11.24 -3.03
CA TYR A 180 -10.78 -10.61 -3.81
C TYR A 180 -9.46 -10.67 -3.05
N TYR A 181 -8.35 -10.73 -3.75
CA TYR A 181 -7.03 -10.64 -3.16
C TYR A 181 -6.42 -9.27 -3.42
N PHE A 182 -5.85 -8.67 -2.37
CA PHE A 182 -5.38 -7.29 -2.36
C PHE A 182 -3.88 -7.19 -2.67
N TYR A 183 -3.51 -6.23 -3.51
CA TYR A 183 -2.12 -5.79 -3.67
C TYR A 183 -2.03 -4.28 -3.44
N LEU A 184 -1.08 -3.86 -2.61
CA LEU A 184 -0.70 -2.46 -2.45
C LEU A 184 0.35 -2.10 -3.50
N VAL A 185 -0.04 -1.44 -4.59
CA VAL A 185 0.79 -1.32 -5.81
C VAL A 185 1.78 -0.16 -5.75
N ASN A 186 1.47 0.92 -5.02
CA ASN A 186 2.35 2.07 -4.86
C ASN A 186 3.30 1.96 -3.65
N ARG A 187 3.59 0.73 -3.20
CA ARG A 187 4.60 0.41 -2.18
C ARG A 187 5.48 -0.78 -2.60
N PRO A 188 6.22 -0.69 -3.71
CA PRO A 188 7.24 -1.69 -4.04
C PRO A 188 8.39 -1.70 -3.03
N ILE A 189 8.51 -0.62 -2.25
CA ILE A 189 9.39 -0.49 -1.09
C ILE A 189 8.52 0.01 0.07
N LEU A 190 8.61 -0.66 1.22
CA LEU A 190 7.94 -0.31 2.47
C LEU A 190 8.94 0.20 3.50
N VAL A 191 8.47 1.09 4.35
CA VAL A 191 9.08 1.43 5.63
C VAL A 191 8.02 1.20 6.68
N LEU A 192 8.28 0.33 7.65
CA LEU A 192 7.30 0.00 8.68
C LEU A 192 7.64 0.67 10.00
N LYS A 193 6.62 1.22 10.65
CA LYS A 193 6.73 1.82 11.98
C LYS A 193 5.56 1.42 12.87
N CYS A 194 5.86 1.14 14.12
CA CYS A 194 4.86 0.96 15.17
C CYS A 194 5.06 2.00 16.27
N GLU A 195 4.34 1.88 17.38
CA GLU A 195 4.44 2.79 18.52
C GLU A 195 5.85 2.82 19.13
N GLN A 196 6.60 1.70 19.08
CA GLN A 196 7.94 1.60 19.64
C GLN A 196 9.02 2.24 18.76
N GLY A 197 8.77 2.44 17.47
CA GLY A 197 9.73 2.96 16.52
C GLY A 197 9.65 2.28 15.15
N PHE A 198 10.69 2.44 14.35
CA PHE A 198 10.80 1.82 13.04
C PHE A 198 11.22 0.36 13.14
N VAL A 199 10.81 -0.42 12.14
CA VAL A 199 11.39 -1.74 11.86
C VAL A 199 12.77 -1.56 11.25
N GLY A 200 13.75 -2.26 11.80
CA GLY A 200 15.10 -2.34 11.24
C GLY A 200 15.96 -3.40 11.90
N TYR A 201 17.15 -3.62 11.37
CA TYR A 201 18.08 -4.63 11.87
C TYR A 201 18.48 -4.35 13.33
N LYS A 202 18.57 -5.42 14.12
CA LYS A 202 19.01 -5.36 15.52
C LYS A 202 20.38 -4.67 15.63
N SER A 203 21.31 -5.09 14.77
CA SER A 203 22.64 -4.52 14.57
C SER A 203 23.09 -4.76 13.12
N ALA A 204 24.14 -4.07 12.67
CA ALA A 204 24.66 -4.21 11.30
C ALA A 204 25.12 -5.64 10.92
N SER A 205 25.40 -6.49 11.91
CA SER A 205 25.86 -7.87 11.73
C SER A 205 24.78 -8.91 12.02
N SER A 206 23.56 -8.50 12.38
CA SER A 206 22.47 -9.39 12.77
C SER A 206 21.34 -9.32 11.75
N PRO A 207 20.89 -10.46 11.20
CA PRO A 207 19.76 -10.47 10.28
C PRO A 207 18.41 -10.29 11.01
N LYS A 208 18.40 -10.35 12.35
CA LYS A 208 17.20 -10.18 13.16
C LYS A 208 16.68 -8.75 13.07
N LEU A 209 15.38 -8.61 12.84
CA LEU A 209 14.66 -7.35 12.85
C LEU A 209 14.06 -7.06 14.22
N GLU A 210 14.03 -5.78 14.58
CA GLU A 210 13.37 -5.23 15.78
C GLU A 210 12.57 -4.01 15.36
N CYS A 211 11.53 -3.66 16.12
CA CYS A 211 10.59 -2.58 15.78
C CYS A 211 10.66 -1.37 16.73
N ASN A 212 11.83 -1.14 17.34
CA ASN A 212 12.10 -0.02 18.27
C ASN A 212 13.25 0.87 17.80
N LYS A 213 13.51 0.89 16.48
CA LYS A 213 14.66 1.61 15.93
C LYS A 213 14.31 3.09 15.70
N ALA A 214 15.31 3.94 15.89
CA ALA A 214 15.22 5.37 15.54
C ALA A 214 15.33 5.59 14.02
N THR A 215 15.99 4.68 13.32
CA THR A 215 16.17 4.69 11.86
C THR A 215 15.42 3.51 11.25
N TYR A 216 14.82 3.73 10.09
CA TYR A 216 14.13 2.69 9.34
C TYR A 216 15.07 1.87 8.46
N GLU A 217 14.64 0.64 8.20
CA GLU A 217 15.11 -0.18 7.10
C GLU A 217 14.08 -0.15 5.97
N THR A 218 14.53 -0.20 4.71
CA THR A 218 13.64 -0.31 3.56
C THR A 218 13.41 -1.78 3.21
N ILE A 219 12.14 -2.15 3.02
CA ILE A 219 11.73 -3.52 2.74
C ILE A 219 11.24 -3.57 1.30
N GLN A 220 11.87 -4.37 0.45
CA GLN A 220 11.35 -4.62 -0.90
C GLN A 220 10.15 -5.55 -0.82
N VAL A 221 9.11 -5.24 -1.59
CA VAL A 221 7.87 -6.02 -1.67
C VAL A 221 7.77 -6.67 -3.04
N GLU A 222 7.89 -7.99 -3.08
CA GLU A 222 7.68 -8.78 -4.28
C GLU A 222 6.26 -9.37 -4.26
N ARG A 223 5.55 -9.34 -5.40
CA ARG A 223 4.19 -9.90 -5.51
C ARG A 223 4.26 -11.41 -5.74
N GLY A 224 3.52 -12.17 -4.95
CA GLY A 224 3.19 -13.57 -5.20
C GLY A 224 1.76 -13.73 -5.71
N ASP A 225 1.28 -14.96 -5.80
CA ASP A 225 -0.07 -15.28 -6.24
C ASP A 225 -1.12 -14.93 -5.19
N LYS A 226 -2.36 -14.64 -5.62
CA LYS A 226 -3.52 -14.46 -4.73
C LYS A 226 -3.28 -13.47 -3.59
N GLY A 227 -2.72 -12.29 -3.89
CA GLY A 227 -2.50 -11.22 -2.89
C GLY A 227 -1.36 -11.49 -1.91
N VAL A 228 -0.66 -12.62 -2.04
CA VAL A 228 0.55 -12.89 -1.26
C VAL A 228 1.64 -11.90 -1.68
N VAL A 229 2.40 -11.43 -0.70
CA VAL A 229 3.63 -10.66 -0.90
C VAL A 229 4.79 -11.34 -0.19
N TYR A 230 6.00 -11.11 -0.71
CA TYR A 230 7.25 -11.54 -0.11
C TYR A 230 8.07 -10.31 0.25
N PHE A 231 8.60 -10.29 1.48
CA PHE A 231 9.43 -9.19 1.96
C PHE A 231 10.90 -9.55 1.84
N LYS A 232 11.69 -8.61 1.36
CA LYS A 232 13.13 -8.78 1.16
C LYS A 232 13.90 -7.59 1.74
N GLY A 233 14.95 -7.87 2.50
CA GLY A 233 15.85 -6.85 3.03
C GLY A 233 16.80 -6.30 1.97
N GLN A 234 17.50 -5.21 2.28
CA GLN A 234 18.54 -4.65 1.39
C GLN A 234 19.69 -5.62 1.08
N ASN A 235 19.87 -6.65 1.91
CA ASN A 235 20.83 -7.73 1.69
C ASN A 235 20.36 -8.78 0.66
N ASN A 236 19.24 -8.53 -0.04
CA ASN A 236 18.60 -9.45 -0.99
C ASN A 236 18.15 -10.79 -0.40
N LYS A 237 18.01 -10.88 0.93
CA LYS A 237 17.45 -12.05 1.61
C LYS A 237 15.99 -11.81 1.97
N TYR A 238 15.19 -12.87 1.88
CA TYR A 238 13.79 -12.83 2.26
C TYR A 238 13.64 -12.84 3.77
N TRP A 239 12.51 -12.30 4.20
CA TRP A 239 12.06 -12.45 5.57
C TRP A 239 11.75 -13.91 5.86
N HIS A 240 12.16 -14.33 7.05
CA HIS A 240 11.67 -15.52 7.72
C HIS A 240 11.04 -15.10 9.04
N ALA A 241 9.85 -15.62 9.34
CA ALA A 241 9.11 -15.25 10.53
C ALA A 241 8.76 -16.49 11.37
N ASP A 242 9.00 -16.39 12.68
CA ASP A 242 8.58 -17.40 13.65
C ASP A 242 7.96 -16.75 14.90
N SER A 243 7.62 -17.57 15.90
CA SER A 243 7.02 -17.09 17.15
C SER A 243 7.97 -16.30 18.04
N GLU A 244 9.28 -16.33 17.79
CA GLU A 244 10.33 -15.71 18.59
C GLU A 244 10.87 -14.43 17.95
N CYS A 245 11.00 -14.40 16.62
CA CYS A 245 11.55 -13.28 15.89
C CYS A 245 11.23 -13.28 14.38
N ILE A 246 11.63 -12.20 13.73
CA ILE A 246 11.68 -12.09 12.28
C ILE A 246 13.13 -11.79 11.88
N THR A 247 13.64 -12.52 10.90
CA THR A 247 14.99 -12.35 10.34
C THR A 247 14.91 -12.10 8.84
N ALA A 248 15.90 -11.42 8.27
CA ALA A 248 16.05 -11.28 6.82
C ALA A 248 17.35 -11.97 6.37
N ASP A 249 17.35 -13.31 6.38
CA ASP A 249 18.48 -14.18 6.02
C ASP A 249 18.09 -15.37 5.14
N SER A 250 16.80 -15.50 4.79
CA SER A 250 16.31 -16.61 3.98
C SER A 250 16.61 -16.44 2.49
N ASP A 251 16.97 -17.54 1.82
CA ASP A 251 17.03 -17.63 0.35
C ASP A 251 15.68 -17.96 -0.29
N THR A 252 14.73 -18.46 0.50
CA THR A 252 13.38 -18.82 0.04
C THR A 252 12.34 -17.84 0.54
N PRO A 253 11.39 -17.41 -0.31
CA PRO A 253 10.38 -16.45 0.10
C PRO A 253 9.34 -17.08 1.03
N GLU A 254 9.03 -16.38 2.13
CA GLU A 254 7.89 -16.67 3.00
C GLU A 254 6.76 -15.67 2.71
N GLY A 255 5.53 -16.18 2.53
CA GLY A 255 4.39 -15.40 2.08
C GLY A 255 3.63 -14.70 3.19
N PHE A 256 3.19 -13.47 2.91
CA PHE A 256 2.37 -12.66 3.80
C PHE A 256 1.20 -12.01 3.04
N TYR A 257 0.13 -11.66 3.76
CA TYR A 257 -0.95 -10.81 3.28
C TYR A 257 -0.85 -9.43 3.92
N LEU A 258 -1.15 -8.39 3.14
CA LEU A 258 -1.32 -7.03 3.64
C LEU A 258 -2.81 -6.74 3.81
N GLU A 259 -3.21 -6.38 5.02
CA GLU A 259 -4.59 -6.02 5.32
C GLU A 259 -4.67 -4.53 5.67
N LEU A 260 -5.10 -3.72 4.72
CA LEU A 260 -5.24 -2.27 4.88
C LEU A 260 -6.32 -1.94 5.93
N ARG A 261 -5.96 -1.13 6.94
CA ARG A 261 -6.83 -0.77 8.07
C ARG A 261 -7.21 0.70 8.06
N GLU A 262 -6.22 1.58 7.91
CA GLU A 262 -6.38 3.02 7.83
C GLU A 262 -5.54 3.55 6.65
N PRO A 263 -5.70 4.81 6.20
CA PRO A 263 -4.94 5.36 5.07
C PRO A 263 -3.45 5.10 5.13
N THR A 264 -2.87 5.19 6.33
CA THR A 264 -1.44 5.02 6.54
C THR A 264 -1.11 3.80 7.39
N ARG A 265 -2.09 2.92 7.69
CA ARG A 265 -1.85 1.74 8.53
C ARG A 265 -2.38 0.44 7.95
N LEU A 266 -1.58 -0.61 8.09
CA LEU A 266 -1.93 -1.97 7.69
C LEU A 266 -1.56 -3.00 8.76
N CYS A 267 -2.18 -4.17 8.71
CA CYS A 267 -1.73 -5.35 9.42
C CYS A 267 -1.02 -6.28 8.44
N ILE A 268 -0.03 -7.02 8.93
CA ILE A 268 0.68 -8.04 8.16
C ILE A 268 0.30 -9.40 8.72
N LYS A 269 -0.24 -10.27 7.88
CA LYS A 269 -0.69 -11.61 8.25
C LYS A 269 0.17 -12.66 7.53
N THR A 270 0.54 -13.73 8.20
CA THR A 270 1.16 -14.88 7.55
C THR A 270 0.11 -15.64 6.73
N ILE A 271 0.55 -16.47 5.77
CA ILE A 271 -0.36 -17.35 5.03
C ILE A 271 -1.11 -18.37 5.93
N ASN A 272 -0.60 -18.61 7.14
CA ASN A 272 -1.23 -19.48 8.15
C ASN A 272 -2.30 -18.76 8.99
N GLY A 273 -2.50 -17.45 8.77
CA GLY A 273 -3.56 -16.67 9.41
C GLY A 273 -3.17 -15.94 10.70
N ASN A 274 -1.90 -16.01 11.10
CA ASN A 274 -1.38 -15.29 12.28
C ASN A 274 -0.89 -13.88 11.91
N TYR A 275 -0.97 -12.93 12.82
CA TYR A 275 -0.49 -11.57 12.59
C TYR A 275 0.92 -11.35 13.10
N LEU A 276 1.65 -10.45 12.43
CA LEU A 276 2.90 -9.94 12.96
C LEU A 276 2.63 -8.91 14.06
N VAL A 277 3.36 -9.04 15.17
CA VAL A 277 3.16 -8.23 16.37
C VAL A 277 4.45 -7.60 16.88
N ALA A 278 4.34 -6.37 17.35
CA ALA A 278 5.33 -5.63 18.09
C ALA A 278 5.10 -5.80 19.59
N SER A 279 6.13 -6.25 20.30
CA SER A 279 6.12 -6.31 21.77
C SER A 279 6.67 -5.00 22.34
N LYS A 280 6.32 -4.67 23.59
CA LYS A 280 6.75 -3.40 24.25
C LYS A 280 8.27 -3.19 24.29
N ASN A 281 9.06 -4.25 24.27
CA ASN A 281 10.52 -4.19 24.25
C ASN A 281 11.11 -4.07 22.83
N GLY A 282 10.28 -3.91 21.79
CA GLY A 282 10.70 -3.88 20.39
C GLY A 282 10.87 -5.25 19.73
N CYS A 283 10.48 -6.34 20.41
CA CYS A 283 10.49 -7.67 19.80
C CYS A 283 9.43 -7.74 18.68
N PHE A 284 9.86 -8.17 17.50
CA PHE A 284 9.06 -8.29 16.29
C PHE A 284 8.97 -9.77 15.89
N ARG A 285 7.77 -10.34 15.90
CA ARG A 285 7.51 -11.79 15.83
C ARG A 285 6.11 -12.12 15.32
N ILE A 286 5.81 -13.40 15.10
CA ILE A 286 4.45 -13.89 14.86
C ILE A 286 3.65 -13.93 16.19
N GLY A 287 2.43 -13.42 16.15
CA GLY A 287 1.43 -13.45 17.22
C GLY A 287 0.33 -14.46 16.95
N ASP A 288 -0.86 -14.21 17.49
CA ASP A 288 -2.05 -15.05 17.25
C ASP A 288 -2.81 -14.60 15.99
N SER A 289 -3.97 -15.21 15.75
CA SER A 289 -4.87 -14.91 14.63
C SER A 289 -5.93 -13.85 14.97
N ASN A 290 -5.91 -13.28 16.18
CA ASN A 290 -6.84 -12.22 16.57
C ASN A 290 -6.36 -10.87 16.04
N ILE A 291 -7.20 -10.20 15.27
CA ILE A 291 -6.90 -8.88 14.73
C ILE A 291 -6.71 -7.81 15.83
N GLU A 292 -7.34 -7.97 16.99
CA GLU A 292 -7.21 -7.03 18.11
C GLU A 292 -5.81 -7.06 18.74
N SER A 293 -5.09 -8.18 18.60
CA SER A 293 -3.70 -8.32 19.07
C SER A 293 -2.68 -7.87 18.01
N ALA A 294 -3.11 -7.75 16.75
CA ALA A 294 -2.25 -7.42 15.63
C ALA A 294 -1.70 -6.01 15.75
N THR A 295 -0.43 -5.84 15.36
CA THR A 295 0.13 -4.50 15.24
C THR A 295 -0.36 -3.84 13.95
N GLN A 296 -0.82 -2.60 14.08
CA GLN A 296 -1.12 -1.73 12.95
C GLN A 296 0.14 -0.93 12.60
N TRP A 297 0.77 -1.32 11.50
CA TRP A 297 2.02 -0.76 11.02
C TRP A 297 1.74 0.48 10.17
N GLU A 298 2.35 1.60 10.53
CA GLU A 298 2.46 2.77 9.65
C GLU A 298 3.41 2.43 8.48
N TYR A 299 3.03 2.80 7.24
CA TYR A 299 3.69 2.34 6.00
C TYR A 299 3.85 3.38 4.88
#